data_AF-A0A858RDN2-F1
#
_entry.id   AF-A0A858RDN2-F1
#
_cell.length_a   1.000
_cell.length_b   1.000
_cell.length_c   1.000
_cell.angle_alpha   90.00
_cell.angle_beta   90.00
_cell.angle_gamma   90.00
#
_symmetry.space_group_name_H-M   'P 1'
#
loop_
_entity.id
_entity.type
_entity.pdbx_description
1 polymer ?
#
loop_
_entity_poly.entity_id
_entity_poly.type
_entity_poly.pdbx_seq_one_letter_code
_entity_poly.pdbx_strand_id
1 'polypeptide(L)'
;MKIPKPLVKPLKILGGFFAIVTLGCLVDRVWCLRHLGGESFLEKADEIQELSTIRSTGYIGTSGSRAYLESWKAGRPGCIVYWTELKNLPPDLVERLRRGEDPWKSR
;
A
#
# COMPACT_ATOMS: atom_id res chain seq x y z
N MET A 1 10.57 51.61 -10.86
CA MET A 1 10.83 50.94 -12.16
C MET A 1 9.76 49.86 -12.37
N LYS A 2 8.94 49.98 -13.43
CA LYS A 2 7.88 49.01 -13.77
C LYS A 2 8.46 47.95 -14.71
N ILE A 3 8.47 46.69 -14.27
CA ILE A 3 8.90 45.55 -15.08
C ILE A 3 7.86 45.33 -16.20
N PRO A 4 8.28 45.20 -17.48
CA PRO A 4 7.37 45.09 -18.62
C PRO A 4 6.60 43.75 -18.61
N LYS A 5 5.32 43.82 -18.98
CA LYS A 5 4.31 42.77 -18.81
C LYS A 5 4.27 41.60 -19.84
N PRO A 6 5.09 41.47 -20.90
CA PRO A 6 4.91 40.30 -21.78
C PRO A 6 5.64 39.04 -21.27
N LEU A 7 6.56 39.16 -20.31
CA LEU A 7 7.43 38.03 -19.90
C LEU A 7 6.87 37.13 -18.79
N VAL A 8 5.65 37.38 -18.31
CA VAL A 8 5.06 36.66 -17.15
C VAL A 8 4.24 35.42 -17.55
N LYS A 9 3.98 35.24 -18.86
CA LYS A 9 3.14 34.13 -19.36
C LYS A 9 3.85 32.77 -19.46
N PRO A 10 5.11 32.63 -19.93
CA PRO A 10 5.72 31.30 -20.06
C PRO A 10 6.15 30.70 -18.72
N LEU A 11 6.40 31.52 -17.69
CA LEU A 11 6.90 31.05 -16.39
C LEU A 11 5.85 30.31 -15.55
N LYS A 12 4.56 30.65 -15.72
CA LYS A 12 3.45 29.98 -15.01
C LYS A 12 3.16 28.57 -15.53
N ILE A 13 3.41 28.33 -16.81
CA ILE A 13 3.15 27.03 -17.45
C ILE A 13 4.21 26.00 -17.02
N LEU A 14 5.47 26.44 -16.88
CA LEU A 14 6.55 25.57 -16.38
C LEU A 14 6.37 25.16 -14.91
N GLY A 15 5.88 26.07 -14.05
CA GLY A 15 5.63 25.77 -12.64
C GLY A 15 4.48 24.77 -12.40
N GLY A 16 3.45 24.79 -13.25
CA GLY A 16 2.32 23.86 -13.16
C GLY A 16 2.68 22.42 -13.54
N PHE A 17 3.50 22.23 -14.58
CA PHE A 17 3.95 20.90 -15.00
C PHE A 17 4.90 20.25 -13.97
N PHE A 18 5.80 21.04 -13.37
CA PHE A 18 6.71 20.52 -12.36
C PHE A 18 5.95 20.03 -11.11
N ALA A 19 4.91 20.76 -10.69
CA ALA A 19 4.08 20.36 -9.55
C ALA A 19 3.34 19.03 -9.78
N ILE A 20 2.78 18.81 -10.99
CA ILE A 20 2.04 17.58 -11.33
C ILE A 20 2.97 16.36 -11.37
N VAL A 21 4.16 16.51 -11.96
CA VAL A 21 5.15 15.41 -12.02
C VAL A 21 5.67 15.05 -10.63
N THR A 22 5.91 16.05 -9.77
CA THR A 22 6.33 15.77 -8.38
C THR A 22 5.24 15.15 -7.52
N LEU A 23 3.96 15.50 -7.74
CA LEU A 23 2.85 14.87 -7.03
C LEU A 23 2.65 13.41 -7.48
N GLY A 24 2.76 13.14 -8.79
CA GLY A 24 2.66 11.79 -9.34
C GLY A 24 3.74 10.84 -8.83
N CYS A 25 5.00 11.29 -8.76
CA CYS A 25 6.10 10.47 -8.23
C CYS A 25 6.01 10.22 -6.71
N LEU A 26 5.32 11.08 -5.95
CA LEU A 26 5.06 10.84 -4.53
C LEU A 26 3.96 9.78 -4.34
N VAL A 27 2.92 9.77 -5.17
CA VAL A 27 1.81 8.79 -5.06
C VAL A 27 2.25 7.38 -5.47
N ASP A 28 3.09 7.26 -6.51
CA ASP A 28 3.56 5.96 -7.01
C ASP A 28 4.45 5.20 -5.99
N ARG A 29 5.14 5.94 -5.10
CA ARG A 29 5.95 5.35 -4.02
C ARG A 29 5.14 4.86 -2.83
N VAL A 30 3.87 5.25 -2.71
CA VAL A 30 3.10 5.09 -1.47
C VAL A 30 2.33 3.77 -1.44
N TRP A 31 2.08 3.09 -2.57
CA TRP A 31 1.35 1.81 -2.56
C TRP A 31 1.86 0.83 -3.62
N CYS A 32 2.94 0.11 -3.32
CA CYS A 32 3.33 -1.06 -4.11
C CYS A 32 2.31 -2.18 -3.87
N LEU A 33 1.22 -2.22 -4.65
CA LEU A 33 0.23 -3.30 -4.59
C LEU A 33 0.76 -4.56 -5.30
N ARG A 34 0.81 -5.70 -4.62
CA ARG A 34 1.34 -6.97 -5.15
C ARG A 34 0.35 -8.11 -4.94
N HIS A 35 0.09 -8.86 -6.01
CA HIS A 35 -0.71 -10.07 -5.92
C HIS A 35 0.13 -11.24 -5.38
N LEU A 36 -0.44 -12.03 -4.47
CA LEU A 36 0.11 -13.30 -3.99
C LEU A 36 -0.90 -14.43 -4.20
N GLY A 37 -0.40 -15.64 -4.44
CA GLY A 37 -1.21 -16.86 -4.30
C GLY A 37 -1.64 -17.08 -2.85
N GLY A 38 -2.60 -17.98 -2.63
CA GLY A 38 -3.15 -18.27 -1.30
C GLY A 38 -2.07 -18.65 -0.28
N GLU A 39 -1.21 -19.61 -0.62
CA GLU A 39 -0.14 -20.09 0.27
C GLU A 39 0.87 -18.99 0.60
N SER A 40 1.40 -18.27 -0.40
CA SER A 40 2.36 -17.18 -0.16
C SER A 40 1.74 -16.02 0.62
N PHE A 41 0.43 -15.80 0.50
CA PHE A 41 -0.27 -14.81 1.31
C PHE A 41 -0.34 -15.23 2.78
N LEU A 42 -0.61 -16.51 3.06
CA LEU A 42 -0.61 -17.06 4.41
C LEU A 42 0.79 -16.99 5.04
N GLU A 43 1.83 -17.36 4.28
CA GLU A 43 3.22 -17.24 4.72
C GLU A 43 3.56 -15.78 5.09
N LYS A 44 3.07 -14.79 4.32
CA LYS A 44 3.21 -13.38 4.68
C LYS A 44 2.36 -12.96 5.86
N ALA A 45 1.18 -13.54 6.04
CA ALA A 45 0.33 -13.25 7.18
C ALA A 45 0.91 -13.80 8.49
N ASP A 46 1.64 -14.92 8.44
CA ASP A 46 2.31 -15.47 9.62
C ASP A 46 3.39 -14.54 10.19
N GLU A 47 4.03 -13.74 9.32
CA GLU A 47 4.99 -12.71 9.75
C GLU A 47 4.36 -11.58 10.57
N ILE A 48 3.02 -11.47 10.65
CA ILE A 48 2.34 -10.55 11.58
C ILE A 48 2.72 -10.86 13.03
N GLN A 49 2.99 -12.13 13.32
CA GLN A 49 3.37 -12.60 14.66
C GLN A 49 4.85 -12.32 14.98
N GLU A 50 5.67 -11.99 13.98
CA GLU A 50 7.08 -11.69 14.21
C GLU A 50 7.24 -10.28 14.78
N LEU A 51 7.61 -10.20 16.05
CA LEU A 51 8.04 -8.95 16.67
C LEU A 51 9.45 -8.60 16.17
N SER A 52 9.53 -7.77 15.13
CA SER A 52 10.79 -7.23 14.60
C SER A 52 10.77 -5.71 14.60
N THR A 53 11.90 -5.10 14.97
CA THR A 53 12.10 -3.64 14.83
C THR A 53 12.37 -3.22 13.38
N ILE A 54 12.68 -4.19 12.51
CA ILE A 54 13.10 -3.95 11.12
C ILE A 54 11.95 -4.20 10.14
N ARG A 55 10.92 -4.96 10.53
CA ARG A 55 9.81 -5.31 9.65
C ARG A 55 8.51 -5.39 10.45
N SER A 56 7.42 -4.96 9.84
CA SER A 56 6.07 -5.17 10.35
C SER A 56 5.18 -5.58 9.20
N THR A 57 4.35 -6.60 9.41
CA THR A 57 3.26 -6.95 8.51
C THR A 57 1.97 -6.85 9.32
N GLY A 58 0.89 -6.38 8.70
CA GLY A 58 -0.41 -6.22 9.34
C GLY A 58 -1.55 -6.52 8.36
N TYR A 59 -2.61 -7.14 8.86
CA TYR A 59 -3.83 -7.30 8.09
C TYR A 59 -4.63 -5.99 8.08
N ILE A 60 -4.98 -5.52 6.89
CA ILE A 60 -5.67 -4.22 6.71
C ILE A 60 -7.14 -4.37 6.28
N GLY A 61 -7.62 -5.59 6.04
CA GLY A 61 -9.03 -5.88 5.78
C GLY A 61 -9.31 -6.67 4.50
N THR A 62 -10.60 -6.79 4.20
CA THR A 62 -11.11 -7.35 2.93
C THR A 62 -11.82 -6.26 2.11
N SER A 63 -11.84 -6.44 0.79
CA SER A 63 -12.67 -5.66 -0.13
C SER A 63 -13.17 -6.56 -1.25
N GLY A 64 -14.48 -6.69 -1.38
CA GLY A 64 -15.12 -7.60 -2.33
C GLY A 64 -14.64 -9.05 -2.15
N SER A 65 -13.95 -9.58 -3.16
CA SER A 65 -13.39 -10.94 -3.17
C SER A 65 -11.92 -11.02 -2.75
N ARG A 66 -11.34 -9.95 -2.19
CA ARG A 66 -9.91 -9.85 -1.88
C ARG A 66 -9.63 -9.62 -0.41
N ALA A 67 -8.53 -10.18 0.07
CA ALA A 67 -7.92 -9.88 1.37
C ALA A 67 -6.59 -9.14 1.17
N TYR A 68 -6.24 -8.29 2.12
CA TYR A 68 -5.09 -7.40 2.01
C TYR A 68 -4.19 -7.44 3.25
N LEU A 69 -2.89 -7.46 3.02
CA LEU A 69 -1.86 -7.27 4.04
C LEU A 69 -1.03 -6.03 3.68
N GLU A 70 -0.70 -5.22 4.67
CA GLU A 70 0.32 -4.20 4.55
C GLU A 70 1.62 -4.72 5.16
N SER A 71 2.75 -4.52 4.47
CA SER A 71 4.08 -4.81 5.02
C SER A 71 4.98 -3.60 4.90
N TRP A 72 5.55 -3.21 6.02
CA TRP A 72 6.55 -2.18 6.16
C TRP A 72 7.90 -2.77 6.52
N LYS A 73 8.98 -2.13 6.06
CA LYS A 73 10.36 -2.51 6.38
C LYS A 73 11.22 -1.28 6.63
N ALA A 74 11.99 -1.29 7.71
CA ALA A 74 12.97 -0.27 8.02
C ALA A 74 13.99 -0.12 6.88
N GLY A 75 14.35 1.13 6.56
CA GLY A 75 15.20 1.46 5.42
C GLY A 75 14.49 1.46 4.06
N ARG A 76 13.18 1.12 4.01
CA ARG A 76 12.36 1.29 2.80
C ARG A 76 11.43 2.50 2.96
N PRO A 77 11.34 3.39 1.95
CA PRO A 77 10.54 4.62 2.04
C PRO A 77 9.01 4.42 1.90
N GLY A 78 8.50 3.18 1.93
CA GLY A 78 7.07 2.92 1.72
C GLY A 78 6.66 1.49 2.10
N CYS A 79 5.35 1.25 2.12
CA CYS A 79 4.76 -0.06 2.38
C CYS A 79 4.48 -0.83 1.07
N ILE A 80 4.50 -2.17 1.15
CA ILE A 80 3.93 -3.04 0.13
C ILE A 80 2.56 -3.46 0.63
N VAL A 81 1.54 -3.34 -0.21
CA VAL A 81 0.26 -4.00 0.05
C VAL A 81 0.21 -5.29 -0.74
N TYR A 82 0.13 -6.40 -0.04
CA TYR A 82 -0.13 -7.69 -0.66
C TYR A 82 -1.62 -7.95 -0.72
N TRP A 83 -2.08 -8.59 -1.79
CA TRP A 83 -3.47 -9.01 -1.90
C TRP A 83 -3.61 -10.41 -2.50
N THR A 84 -4.61 -11.14 -2.04
CA THR A 84 -5.02 -12.43 -2.59
C THR A 84 -6.54 -12.48 -2.74
N GLU A 85 -7.03 -13.42 -3.55
CA GLU A 85 -8.46 -13.70 -3.63
C GLU A 85 -8.88 -14.58 -2.46
N LEU A 86 -10.02 -14.29 -1.85
CA LEU A 86 -10.58 -15.08 -0.75
C LEU A 86 -10.82 -16.54 -1.15
N LYS A 87 -11.15 -16.82 -2.42
CA LYS A 87 -11.34 -18.18 -2.91
C LYS A 87 -10.06 -19.04 -2.85
N ASN A 88 -8.90 -18.39 -2.79
CA ASN A 88 -7.60 -19.06 -2.70
C ASN A 88 -7.20 -19.32 -1.24
N LEU A 89 -8.02 -18.91 -0.27
CA LEU A 89 -7.78 -19.09 1.16
C LEU A 89 -8.66 -20.24 1.71
N PRO A 90 -8.25 -20.85 2.83
CA PRO A 90 -9.06 -21.82 3.55
C PRO A 90 -10.47 -21.26 3.87
N PRO A 91 -11.56 -22.02 3.65
CA PRO A 91 -12.92 -21.51 3.82
C PRO A 91 -13.23 -21.00 5.23
N ASP A 92 -12.67 -21.64 6.25
CA ASP A 92 -12.77 -21.24 7.65
C ASP A 92 -12.13 -19.86 7.90
N LEU A 93 -10.98 -19.61 7.29
CA LEU A 93 -10.30 -18.32 7.35
C LEU A 93 -11.11 -17.24 6.63
N VAL A 94 -11.67 -17.55 5.46
CA VAL A 94 -12.48 -16.59 4.67
C VAL A 94 -13.64 -16.05 5.47
N GLU A 95 -14.37 -16.92 6.19
CA GLU A 95 -15.51 -16.49 7.00
C GLU A 95 -15.09 -15.57 8.15
N ARG A 96 -13.94 -15.83 8.77
CA ARG A 96 -13.39 -14.94 9.82
C ARG A 96 -12.98 -13.58 9.24
N LEU A 97 -12.27 -13.57 8.12
CA LEU A 97 -11.84 -12.35 7.45
C LEU A 97 -13.02 -11.49 6.97
N ARG A 98 -14.12 -12.12 6.52
CA ARG A 98 -15.37 -11.44 6.16
C ARG A 98 -16.06 -10.78 7.34
N ARG A 99 -15.93 -11.34 8.54
CA ARG A 99 -16.42 -10.73 9.78
C ARG A 99 -15.53 -9.59 10.28
N GLY A 100 -14.43 -9.28 9.59
CA GLY A 100 -13.48 -8.27 10.00
C GLY A 100 -12.59 -8.71 11.17
N GLU A 101 -12.58 -10.02 11.49
CA GLU A 101 -11.64 -10.55 12.47
C GLU A 101 -10.23 -10.53 11.88
N ASP A 102 -9.26 -10.12 12.69
CA ASP A 102 -7.83 -10.30 12.41
C ASP A 102 -7.38 -11.59 13.09
N PRO A 103 -7.31 -12.72 12.36
CA PRO A 103 -7.01 -14.02 12.94
C PRO A 103 -5.56 -14.15 13.41
N TRP A 104 -4.69 -13.20 13.04
CA TRP A 104 -3.26 -13.23 13.35
C TRP A 104 -2.89 -12.34 14.54
N LYS A 105 -3.79 -11.48 15.00
CA LYS A 105 -3.54 -10.55 16.13
C LYS A 105 -3.72 -11.17 17.52
N SER A 106 -4.31 -12.37 17.60
CA SER A 106 -4.65 -13.03 18.86
C SER A 106 -3.96 -14.39 19.00
N ARG A 107 -2.69 -14.38 19.44
CA ARG A 107 -2.07 -15.52 20.12
C ARG A 107 -1.09 -15.04 21.17
#